data_AF-A0AAW0X0Q7-F1
#
_entry.id   AF-A0AAW0X0Q7-F1
#
_cell.length_a   1.000
_cell.length_b   1.000
_cell.length_c   1.000
_cell.angle_alpha   90.00
_cell.angle_beta   90.00
_cell.angle_gamma   90.00
#
_symmetry.space_group_name_H-M   'P 1'
#
loop_
_entity.id
_entity.type
_entity.pdbx_description
1 polymer ?
#
loop_
_entity_poly.entity_id
_entity_poly.type
_entity_poly.pdbx_seq_one_letter_code
_entity_poly.pdbx_strand_id
1 'polypeptide(L)'
;HLGANPFVCDCNLAWLAAYLAENPIETSGARCQEPTKLSRKPFGRLRPEGFKCTNELRAKYNGRCNEVELCPSQCHCEGTRVDCSGRDLTSVPDDLPAVTTTLDLSYNQLFSLDGSSSIRRLKELNRLDLSHNRLTSLSPEFFRGARALTHLNVSHNKLVQMPESVVRRVKALTQLDLAGNHISCLSRKMMEHLPALTNLDISSNPLNCDCRALWLAEWALQREEAIPPTCHLPAPFRGTPITKIQMQLLTCSGENDNDEDCVGSVYCPPECQCRGTIVRCSRAHLTQIPRGIPPDTTELYLDVNEIKTIDPERLKHLKTLKRLDLSNNQITILSNKTFSELSQLSTLIVSYNKLGCMERDSLLGLKSLRILSLHGNDVSFIPEGTFRDLEAITHIALGANPLYCDCSMAWLAKWVGGDYVEPGIARCADPRAMRDKLVLTTPPEMFVCSDRVPDEVLAKCDFCYTRPCQNGGVCRSSPGQQYECRCTAGFHGSECQYRIDACYGNPCNNGGTCKVFEPGRYACHCPTGFEGGRCEVNIDDCVNNKCINGATCMDGITSYSCSCPAGYIGEYCEKKIAFCSK
;
A
#
# COMPACT_ATOMS: atom_id res chain seq x y z
N HIS A 1 -30.47 -4.20 -28.41
CA HIS A 1 -30.96 -5.54 -28.78
C HIS A 1 -31.59 -6.22 -27.56
N LEU A 2 -32.93 -6.29 -27.50
CA LEU A 2 -33.65 -6.91 -26.36
C LEU A 2 -34.21 -8.30 -26.70
N GLY A 3 -34.16 -8.73 -27.98
CA GLY A 3 -34.88 -9.88 -28.54
C GLY A 3 -34.67 -11.26 -27.91
N ALA A 4 -33.49 -11.54 -27.33
CA ALA A 4 -33.15 -12.86 -26.81
C ALA A 4 -33.41 -13.04 -25.30
N ASN A 5 -33.98 -12.04 -24.62
CA ASN A 5 -34.15 -12.07 -23.18
C ASN A 5 -35.52 -12.65 -22.74
N PRO A 6 -35.55 -13.50 -21.69
CA PRO A 6 -36.77 -14.10 -21.17
C PRO A 6 -37.54 -13.11 -20.27
N PHE A 7 -38.34 -12.21 -20.85
CA PHE A 7 -39.04 -11.18 -20.07
C PHE A 7 -40.22 -11.71 -19.26
N VAL A 8 -40.27 -11.39 -17.96
CA VAL A 8 -41.43 -11.59 -17.09
C VAL A 8 -42.27 -10.31 -17.11
N CYS A 9 -43.26 -10.25 -17.99
CA CYS A 9 -44.09 -9.09 -18.24
C CYS A 9 -45.19 -8.90 -17.17
N ASP A 10 -44.77 -8.67 -15.93
CA ASP A 10 -45.60 -8.27 -14.80
C ASP A 10 -45.54 -6.75 -14.54
N CYS A 11 -46.18 -6.28 -13.48
CA CYS A 11 -46.22 -4.86 -13.15
C CYS A 11 -44.83 -4.18 -13.04
N ASN A 12 -43.75 -4.92 -12.78
CA ASN A 12 -42.39 -4.39 -12.68
C ASN A 12 -41.79 -3.99 -14.03
N LEU A 13 -42.31 -4.55 -15.14
CA LEU A 13 -41.90 -4.22 -16.51
C LEU A 13 -42.87 -3.25 -17.21
N ALA A 14 -43.92 -2.81 -16.51
CA ALA A 14 -44.90 -1.87 -17.03
C ALA A 14 -44.28 -0.52 -17.45
N TRP A 15 -43.27 -0.03 -16.72
CA TRP A 15 -42.58 1.22 -17.03
C TRP A 15 -41.89 1.17 -18.39
N LEU A 16 -41.29 0.02 -18.76
CA LEU A 16 -40.58 -0.13 -20.02
C LEU A 16 -41.57 -0.15 -21.18
N ALA A 17 -42.74 -0.76 -20.98
CA ALA A 17 -43.82 -0.72 -21.97
C ALA A 17 -44.36 0.71 -22.16
N ALA A 18 -44.50 1.48 -21.07
CA ALA A 18 -44.90 2.89 -21.14
C ALA A 18 -43.87 3.74 -21.88
N TYR A 19 -42.60 3.57 -21.51
CA TYR A 19 -41.49 4.27 -22.14
C TYR A 19 -41.39 3.99 -23.65
N LEU A 20 -41.55 2.73 -24.07
CA LEU A 20 -41.51 2.34 -25.49
C LEU A 20 -42.75 2.78 -26.27
N ALA A 21 -43.88 3.01 -25.61
CA ALA A 21 -45.06 3.58 -26.25
C ALA A 21 -44.86 5.07 -26.59
N GLU A 22 -44.16 5.81 -25.73
CA GLU A 22 -43.81 7.21 -25.95
C GLU A 22 -42.56 7.37 -26.83
N ASN A 23 -41.65 6.41 -26.78
CA ASN A 23 -40.36 6.41 -27.50
C ASN A 23 -40.23 5.13 -28.34
N PRO A 24 -40.67 5.12 -29.61
CA PRO A 24 -40.66 3.93 -30.46
C PRO A 24 -39.23 3.57 -30.89
N ILE A 25 -38.52 2.86 -30.03
CA ILE A 25 -37.17 2.34 -30.27
C ILE A 25 -37.28 0.88 -30.73
N GLU A 26 -36.48 0.48 -31.73
CA GLU A 26 -36.46 -0.90 -32.21
C GLU A 26 -35.95 -1.87 -31.12
N THR A 27 -36.84 -2.77 -30.66
CA THR A 27 -36.56 -3.71 -29.55
C THR A 27 -36.01 -5.06 -30.02
N SER A 28 -35.68 -5.18 -31.32
CA SER A 28 -35.13 -6.40 -31.93
C SER A 28 -35.99 -7.65 -31.68
N GLY A 29 -37.32 -7.49 -31.65
CA GLY A 29 -38.26 -8.61 -31.51
C GLY A 29 -38.49 -9.14 -30.08
N ALA A 30 -38.17 -8.35 -29.04
CA ALA A 30 -38.40 -8.70 -27.63
C ALA A 30 -39.83 -9.20 -27.37
N ARG A 31 -39.97 -10.32 -26.68
CA ARG A 31 -41.26 -10.95 -26.34
C ARG A 31 -41.33 -11.30 -24.86
N CYS A 32 -42.54 -11.27 -24.32
CA CYS A 32 -42.79 -11.78 -22.97
C CYS A 32 -42.70 -13.31 -22.95
N GLN A 33 -42.08 -13.87 -21.93
CA GLN A 33 -42.08 -15.30 -21.64
C GLN A 33 -43.15 -15.64 -20.61
N GLU A 34 -43.29 -14.79 -19.58
CA GLU A 34 -44.27 -14.90 -18.50
C GLU A 34 -45.00 -13.56 -18.29
N PRO A 35 -46.17 -13.53 -17.63
CA PRO A 35 -47.02 -14.68 -17.28
C PRO A 35 -47.62 -15.34 -18.53
N THR A 36 -48.14 -16.56 -18.42
CA THR A 36 -48.68 -17.36 -19.55
C THR A 36 -49.67 -16.59 -20.43
N LYS A 37 -50.45 -15.67 -19.84
CA LYS A 37 -51.43 -14.81 -20.55
C LYS A 37 -50.79 -13.80 -21.51
N LEU A 38 -49.54 -13.42 -21.27
CA LEU A 38 -48.76 -12.47 -22.07
C LEU A 38 -47.63 -13.14 -22.85
N SER A 39 -47.39 -14.44 -22.64
CA SER A 39 -46.33 -15.20 -23.31
C SER A 39 -46.37 -15.08 -24.84
N ARG A 40 -45.19 -14.95 -25.45
CA ARG A 40 -44.91 -14.76 -26.88
C ARG A 40 -45.42 -13.45 -27.49
N LYS A 41 -46.09 -12.57 -26.74
CA LYS A 41 -46.50 -11.26 -27.25
C LYS A 41 -45.31 -10.31 -27.35
N PRO A 42 -45.19 -9.54 -28.45
CA PRO A 42 -44.10 -8.58 -28.62
C PRO A 42 -44.24 -7.42 -27.63
N PHE A 43 -43.13 -7.11 -26.95
CA PHE A 43 -43.10 -6.20 -25.81
C PHE A 43 -43.56 -4.78 -26.18
N GLY A 44 -43.11 -4.23 -27.32
CA GLY A 44 -43.47 -2.88 -27.77
C GLY A 44 -44.93 -2.68 -28.22
N ARG A 45 -45.78 -3.73 -28.21
CA ARG A 45 -47.21 -3.63 -28.52
C ARG A 45 -48.12 -3.83 -27.31
N LEU A 46 -47.53 -4.06 -26.13
CA LEU A 46 -48.29 -4.24 -24.91
C LEU A 46 -48.50 -2.90 -24.23
N ARG A 47 -49.74 -2.63 -23.80
CA ARG A 47 -50.04 -1.43 -23.02
C ARG A 47 -49.68 -1.65 -21.55
N PRO A 48 -49.22 -0.61 -20.83
CA PRO A 48 -48.79 -0.72 -19.43
C PRO A 48 -49.86 -1.32 -18.51
N GLU A 49 -51.15 -1.08 -18.78
CA GLU A 49 -52.26 -1.56 -17.95
C GLU A 49 -52.47 -3.08 -18.03
N GLY A 50 -51.87 -3.74 -19.03
CA GLY A 50 -51.88 -5.18 -19.19
C GLY A 50 -50.94 -5.92 -18.23
N PHE A 51 -50.00 -5.21 -17.61
CA PHE A 51 -48.98 -5.76 -16.72
C PHE A 51 -49.50 -5.77 -15.28
N LYS A 52 -49.88 -6.94 -14.77
CA LYS A 52 -50.47 -7.10 -13.42
C LYS A 52 -49.64 -8.05 -12.58
N CYS A 53 -49.43 -7.69 -11.31
CA CYS A 53 -48.82 -8.57 -10.31
C CYS A 53 -49.93 -9.30 -9.53
N THR A 54 -49.88 -10.62 -9.45
CA THR A 54 -50.69 -11.41 -8.52
C THR A 54 -49.92 -11.57 -7.21
N ASN A 55 -50.54 -11.21 -6.09
CA ASN A 55 -49.94 -11.18 -4.75
C ASN A 55 -49.64 -12.58 -4.17
N GLU A 56 -48.82 -13.36 -4.86
CA GLU A 56 -48.26 -14.62 -4.36
C GLU A 56 -46.73 -14.52 -4.36
N LEU A 57 -46.20 -14.30 -3.15
CA LEU A 57 -44.82 -14.62 -2.71
C LEU A 57 -43.61 -14.08 -3.51
N ARG A 58 -43.78 -13.10 -4.40
CA ARG A 58 -42.67 -12.31 -4.97
C ARG A 58 -42.78 -10.79 -4.79
N ALA A 59 -43.85 -10.30 -4.17
CA ALA A 59 -44.14 -8.87 -3.98
C ALA A 59 -43.73 -8.32 -2.59
N LYS A 60 -42.74 -8.92 -1.91
CA LYS A 60 -42.20 -8.40 -0.63
C LYS A 60 -40.69 -8.11 -0.67
N TYR A 61 -40.06 -8.22 -1.83
CA TYR A 61 -38.65 -7.90 -2.02
C TYR A 61 -38.52 -6.81 -3.08
N ASN A 62 -38.55 -5.57 -2.61
CA ASN A 62 -38.36 -4.35 -3.38
C ASN A 62 -37.00 -4.34 -4.08
N GLY A 63 -36.99 -4.12 -5.40
CA GLY A 63 -36.13 -3.10 -6.04
C GLY A 63 -34.61 -3.28 -6.00
N ARG A 64 -34.07 -4.46 -5.69
CA ARG A 64 -32.66 -4.78 -5.92
C ARG A 64 -32.56 -6.17 -6.53
N CYS A 65 -31.94 -6.27 -7.70
CA CYS A 65 -31.39 -7.54 -8.16
C CYS A 65 -30.36 -7.95 -7.11
N ASN A 66 -30.71 -8.89 -6.23
CA ASN A 66 -29.69 -9.57 -5.46
C ASN A 66 -28.96 -10.46 -6.46
N GLU A 67 -27.73 -10.07 -6.76
CA GLU A 67 -26.68 -10.97 -7.24
C GLU A 67 -26.81 -12.27 -6.43
N VAL A 68 -26.89 -13.41 -7.11
CA VAL A 68 -26.54 -14.66 -6.46
C VAL A 68 -25.09 -14.44 -6.02
N GLU A 69 -24.85 -14.21 -4.73
CA GLU A 69 -23.50 -13.98 -4.21
C GLU A 69 -22.69 -15.25 -4.48
N LEU A 70 -21.92 -15.23 -5.56
CA LEU A 70 -21.08 -16.33 -6.00
C LEU A 70 -19.95 -16.50 -4.98
N CYS A 71 -19.73 -17.74 -4.56
CA CYS A 71 -18.55 -18.08 -3.77
C CYS A 71 -17.28 -17.85 -4.60
N PRO A 72 -16.19 -17.30 -4.04
CA PRO A 72 -14.93 -17.19 -4.76
C PRO A 72 -14.48 -18.56 -5.28
N SER A 73 -14.04 -18.62 -6.54
CA SER A 73 -13.70 -19.88 -7.22
C SER A 73 -12.62 -20.72 -6.49
N GLN A 74 -11.75 -20.06 -5.75
CA GLN A 74 -10.66 -20.70 -4.98
C GLN A 74 -11.09 -21.11 -3.57
N CYS A 75 -12.29 -20.72 -3.14
CA CYS A 75 -12.80 -20.92 -1.80
C CYS A 75 -14.00 -21.88 -1.78
N HIS A 76 -14.31 -22.39 -0.60
CA HIS A 76 -15.49 -23.18 -0.33
C HIS A 76 -16.46 -22.40 0.55
N CYS A 77 -17.72 -22.28 0.14
CA CYS A 77 -18.73 -21.54 0.90
C CYS A 77 -19.85 -22.47 1.36
N GLU A 78 -20.10 -22.47 2.66
CA GLU A 78 -21.20 -23.22 3.30
C GLU A 78 -22.03 -22.25 4.13
N GLY A 79 -23.25 -21.94 3.66
CA GLY A 79 -24.11 -20.94 4.28
C GLY A 79 -23.44 -19.55 4.28
N THR A 80 -23.09 -19.04 5.46
CA THR A 80 -22.38 -17.75 5.65
C THR A 80 -20.90 -17.93 6.02
N ARG A 81 -20.38 -19.16 6.00
CA ARG A 81 -18.98 -19.47 6.21
C ARG A 81 -18.26 -19.54 4.86
N VAL A 82 -17.14 -18.86 4.74
CA VAL A 82 -16.26 -18.86 3.57
C VAL A 82 -14.90 -19.39 4.00
N ASP A 83 -14.50 -20.52 3.45
CA ASP A 83 -13.24 -21.19 3.70
C ASP A 83 -12.31 -21.09 2.48
N CYS A 84 -11.29 -20.27 2.63
CA CYS A 84 -10.23 -20.02 1.66
C CYS A 84 -8.87 -20.53 2.19
N SER A 85 -8.88 -21.46 3.16
CA SER A 85 -7.65 -21.94 3.80
C SER A 85 -6.81 -22.85 2.87
N GLY A 86 -5.49 -22.74 2.96
CA GLY A 86 -4.58 -23.65 2.23
C GLY A 86 -4.61 -23.51 0.71
N ARG A 87 -4.84 -22.30 0.19
CA ARG A 87 -5.04 -22.02 -1.26
C ARG A 87 -3.92 -21.23 -1.91
N ASP A 88 -2.78 -21.09 -1.24
CA ASP A 88 -1.62 -20.31 -1.69
C ASP A 88 -1.95 -18.85 -2.08
N LEU A 89 -2.96 -18.27 -1.43
CA LEU A 89 -3.42 -16.91 -1.74
C LEU A 89 -2.36 -15.87 -1.37
N THR A 90 -2.07 -14.96 -2.29
CA THR A 90 -1.19 -13.79 -2.07
C THR A 90 -1.96 -12.52 -1.72
N SER A 91 -3.27 -12.50 -1.98
CA SER A 91 -4.21 -11.42 -1.65
C SER A 91 -5.58 -11.99 -1.26
N VAL A 92 -6.35 -11.21 -0.50
CA VAL A 92 -7.72 -11.59 -0.14
C VAL A 92 -8.62 -11.53 -1.39
N PRO A 93 -9.48 -12.53 -1.66
CA PRO A 93 -10.40 -12.52 -2.79
C PRO A 93 -11.35 -11.31 -2.78
N ASP A 94 -11.59 -10.71 -3.95
CA ASP A 94 -12.42 -9.50 -4.04
C ASP A 94 -13.93 -9.80 -4.07
N ASP A 95 -14.32 -11.03 -4.37
CA ASP A 95 -15.68 -11.51 -4.60
C ASP A 95 -16.29 -12.22 -3.37
N LEU A 96 -15.97 -11.75 -2.16
CA LEU A 96 -16.53 -12.32 -0.92
C LEU A 96 -18.03 -11.98 -0.77
N PRO A 97 -18.91 -12.96 -0.48
CA PRO A 97 -20.33 -12.74 -0.19
C PRO A 97 -20.54 -11.76 0.96
N ALA A 98 -21.42 -10.76 0.83
CA ALA A 98 -21.60 -9.74 1.86
C ALA A 98 -22.22 -10.30 3.16
N VAL A 99 -22.91 -11.45 3.08
CA VAL A 99 -23.49 -12.16 4.22
C VAL A 99 -22.48 -12.99 5.02
N THR A 100 -21.20 -12.99 4.64
CA THR A 100 -20.16 -13.78 5.29
C THR A 100 -20.04 -13.43 6.78
N THR A 101 -20.24 -14.42 7.65
CA THR A 101 -20.09 -14.29 9.10
C THR A 101 -18.78 -14.91 9.60
N THR A 102 -18.25 -15.90 8.88
CA THR A 102 -16.99 -16.56 9.21
C THR A 102 -16.12 -16.63 7.96
N LEU A 103 -14.91 -16.07 8.02
CA LEU A 103 -13.94 -16.09 6.94
C LEU A 103 -12.65 -16.75 7.40
N ASP A 104 -12.27 -17.82 6.72
CA ASP A 104 -11.02 -18.54 6.97
C ASP A 104 -10.05 -18.30 5.81
N LEU A 105 -8.95 -17.60 6.09
CA LEU A 105 -7.86 -17.30 5.17
C LEU A 105 -6.54 -17.89 5.67
N SER A 106 -6.60 -18.89 6.57
CA SER A 106 -5.42 -19.50 7.17
C SER A 106 -4.57 -20.29 6.17
N TYR A 107 -3.30 -20.54 6.50
CA TYR A 107 -2.38 -21.33 5.66
C TYR A 107 -2.25 -20.81 4.23
N ASN A 108 -2.04 -19.50 4.08
CA ASN A 108 -1.86 -18.84 2.79
C ASN A 108 -0.52 -18.06 2.74
N GLN A 109 -0.30 -17.26 1.70
CA GLN A 109 0.93 -16.50 1.49
C GLN A 109 0.72 -14.97 1.60
N LEU A 110 -0.28 -14.55 2.37
CA LEU A 110 -0.63 -13.13 2.53
C LEU A 110 0.50 -12.38 3.24
N PHE A 111 1.07 -11.37 2.59
CA PHE A 111 2.13 -10.52 3.17
C PHE A 111 1.65 -9.13 3.56
N SER A 112 0.57 -8.64 2.93
CA SER A 112 -0.11 -7.39 3.26
C SER A 112 -1.62 -7.56 3.11
N LEU A 113 -2.36 -6.74 3.85
CA LEU A 113 -3.83 -6.61 3.76
C LEU A 113 -4.24 -5.35 2.99
N ASP A 114 -3.28 -4.62 2.42
CA ASP A 114 -3.52 -3.43 1.62
C ASP A 114 -3.96 -3.81 0.20
N GLY A 115 -5.14 -3.36 -0.24
CA GLY A 115 -5.62 -3.53 -1.61
C GLY A 115 -6.97 -4.27 -1.73
N SER A 116 -7.36 -5.11 -0.78
CA SER A 116 -8.64 -5.82 -0.84
C SER A 116 -9.78 -4.95 -0.31
N SER A 117 -10.72 -4.56 -1.16
CA SER A 117 -11.87 -3.73 -0.76
C SER A 117 -13.00 -4.54 -0.10
N SER A 118 -12.86 -5.86 -0.03
CA SER A 118 -13.99 -6.77 0.18
C SER A 118 -14.36 -6.98 1.63
N ILE A 119 -13.40 -7.03 2.57
CA ILE A 119 -13.70 -7.07 4.02
C ILE A 119 -14.46 -5.80 4.47
N ARG A 120 -14.25 -4.65 3.82
CA ARG A 120 -15.00 -3.42 4.11
C ARG A 120 -16.52 -3.61 3.95
N ARG A 121 -16.95 -4.55 3.09
CA ARG A 121 -18.36 -4.84 2.82
C ARG A 121 -18.97 -5.85 3.80
N LEU A 122 -18.14 -6.63 4.50
CA LEU A 122 -18.57 -7.72 5.40
C LEU A 122 -18.97 -7.19 6.77
N LYS A 123 -20.16 -6.60 6.86
CA LYS A 123 -20.66 -5.98 8.11
C LYS A 123 -21.03 -7.01 9.19
N GLU A 124 -21.39 -8.22 8.76
CA GLU A 124 -21.81 -9.32 9.64
C GLU A 124 -20.65 -10.25 10.02
N LEU A 125 -19.41 -9.90 9.62
CA LEU A 125 -18.23 -10.72 9.90
C LEU A 125 -17.99 -10.80 11.41
N ASN A 126 -18.08 -12.01 11.94
CA ASN A 126 -17.96 -12.33 13.35
C ASN A 126 -16.62 -13.02 13.66
N ARG A 127 -16.18 -13.92 12.77
CA ARG A 127 -14.94 -14.68 12.92
C ARG A 127 -14.04 -14.52 11.70
N LEU A 128 -12.78 -14.19 11.93
CA LEU A 128 -11.76 -14.05 10.90
C LEU A 128 -10.50 -14.81 11.31
N ASP A 129 -10.09 -15.76 10.48
CA ASP A 129 -8.82 -16.48 10.62
C ASP A 129 -7.83 -16.06 9.54
N LEU A 130 -6.69 -15.52 9.95
CA LEU A 130 -5.56 -15.10 9.13
C LEU A 130 -4.27 -15.82 9.58
N SER A 131 -4.39 -16.92 10.33
CA SER A 131 -3.23 -17.63 10.87
C SER A 131 -2.36 -18.27 9.78
N HIS A 132 -1.09 -18.56 10.11
CA HIS A 132 -0.15 -19.22 9.17
C HIS A 132 -0.04 -18.48 7.83
N ASN A 133 0.25 -17.18 7.90
CA ASN A 133 0.49 -16.29 6.76
C ASN A 133 1.85 -15.59 6.89
N ARG A 134 2.12 -14.55 6.11
CA ARG A 134 3.39 -13.79 6.11
C ARG A 134 3.19 -12.31 6.48
N LEU A 135 2.12 -11.98 7.21
CA LEU A 135 1.74 -10.61 7.52
C LEU A 135 2.77 -9.94 8.44
N THR A 136 3.29 -8.79 8.04
CA THR A 136 4.22 -7.98 8.86
C THR A 136 3.52 -6.86 9.64
N SER A 137 2.34 -6.44 9.18
CA SER A 137 1.51 -5.42 9.82
C SER A 137 0.04 -5.59 9.46
N LEU A 138 -0.84 -5.05 10.31
CA LEU A 138 -2.28 -5.01 10.06
C LEU A 138 -2.70 -3.60 9.64
N SER A 139 -3.44 -3.50 8.53
CA SER A 139 -3.92 -2.22 8.00
C SER A 139 -5.26 -1.83 8.64
N PRO A 140 -5.42 -0.62 9.21
CA PRO A 140 -6.67 -0.20 9.84
C PRO A 140 -7.82 -0.05 8.83
N GLU A 141 -7.52 0.22 7.56
CA GLU A 141 -8.57 0.35 6.54
C GLU A 141 -9.20 -1.00 6.18
N PHE A 142 -8.46 -2.10 6.29
CA PHE A 142 -8.97 -3.46 6.10
C PHE A 142 -10.10 -3.78 7.10
N PHE A 143 -9.94 -3.38 8.37
CA PHE A 143 -10.91 -3.64 9.44
C PHE A 143 -12.06 -2.62 9.53
N ARG A 144 -12.18 -1.69 8.59
CA ARG A 144 -13.16 -0.59 8.68
C ARG A 144 -14.62 -1.06 8.68
N GLY A 145 -14.91 -2.20 8.03
CA GLY A 145 -16.25 -2.81 7.95
C GLY A 145 -16.55 -3.85 9.04
N ALA A 146 -15.52 -4.44 9.64
CA ALA A 146 -15.62 -5.59 10.55
C ALA A 146 -15.95 -5.19 12.00
N ARG A 147 -17.03 -4.43 12.20
CA ARG A 147 -17.43 -3.91 13.52
C ARG A 147 -18.02 -4.99 14.45
N ALA A 148 -18.58 -6.05 13.87
CA ALA A 148 -19.19 -7.18 14.59
C ALA A 148 -18.18 -8.30 14.90
N LEU A 149 -16.89 -8.10 14.58
CA LEU A 149 -15.87 -9.13 14.73
C LEU A 149 -15.64 -9.44 16.21
N THR A 150 -15.87 -10.69 16.61
CA THR A 150 -15.66 -11.17 17.98
C THR A 150 -14.45 -12.10 18.09
N HIS A 151 -14.09 -12.81 17.01
CA HIS A 151 -12.94 -13.72 16.98
C HIS A 151 -11.96 -13.31 15.87
N LEU A 152 -10.71 -13.03 16.25
CA LEU A 152 -9.62 -12.72 15.32
C LEU A 152 -8.42 -13.62 15.63
N ASN A 153 -8.05 -14.45 14.65
CA ASN A 153 -6.84 -15.25 14.72
C ASN A 153 -5.82 -14.70 13.72
N VAL A 154 -4.67 -14.23 14.21
CA VAL A 154 -3.53 -13.77 13.41
C VAL A 154 -2.24 -14.45 13.85
N SER A 155 -2.35 -15.64 14.45
CA SER A 155 -1.20 -16.42 14.91
C SER A 155 -0.30 -16.88 13.76
N HIS A 156 0.95 -17.22 14.07
CA HIS A 156 1.93 -17.73 13.11
C HIS A 156 2.09 -16.81 11.89
N ASN A 157 2.30 -15.53 12.16
CA ASN A 157 2.60 -14.48 11.19
C ASN A 157 3.94 -13.80 11.54
N LYS A 158 4.22 -12.62 10.98
CA LYS A 158 5.44 -11.84 11.25
C LYS A 158 5.14 -10.49 11.91
N LEU A 159 4.06 -10.41 12.68
CA LEU A 159 3.63 -9.16 13.32
C LEU A 159 4.61 -8.76 14.41
N VAL A 160 5.06 -7.51 14.39
CA VAL A 160 5.95 -6.93 15.44
C VAL A 160 5.14 -6.20 16.51
N GLN A 161 3.94 -5.73 16.17
CA GLN A 161 3.05 -5.02 17.08
C GLN A 161 1.59 -5.20 16.66
N MET A 162 0.68 -5.00 17.61
CA MET A 162 -0.75 -4.85 17.34
C MET A 162 -1.09 -3.34 17.23
N PRO A 163 -1.44 -2.81 16.05
CA PRO A 163 -1.68 -1.38 15.89
C PRO A 163 -2.94 -0.91 16.63
N GLU A 164 -2.82 0.12 17.47
CA GLU A 164 -3.97 0.72 18.19
C GLU A 164 -5.10 1.14 17.22
N SER A 165 -4.73 1.61 16.02
CA SER A 165 -5.67 2.01 14.96
C SER A 165 -6.56 0.88 14.45
N VAL A 166 -6.11 -0.38 14.54
CA VAL A 166 -6.89 -1.59 14.22
C VAL A 166 -7.81 -1.91 15.39
N VAL A 167 -7.25 -1.95 16.60
CA VAL A 167 -7.95 -2.27 17.85
C VAL A 167 -9.16 -1.34 18.08
N ARG A 168 -9.01 -0.05 17.80
CA ARG A 168 -10.10 0.95 17.88
C ARG A 168 -11.29 0.67 16.95
N ARG A 169 -11.12 -0.19 15.94
CA ARG A 169 -12.17 -0.56 14.97
C ARG A 169 -12.89 -1.86 15.32
N VAL A 170 -12.21 -2.80 16.00
CA VAL A 170 -12.73 -4.14 16.36
C VAL A 170 -13.12 -4.22 17.84
N LYS A 171 -13.96 -3.30 18.32
CA LYS A 171 -14.28 -3.18 19.75
C LYS A 171 -15.09 -4.35 20.34
N ALA A 172 -15.73 -5.15 19.49
CA ALA A 172 -16.54 -6.31 19.88
C ALA A 172 -15.71 -7.59 20.10
N LEU A 173 -14.38 -7.50 19.97
CA LEU A 173 -13.49 -8.64 20.03
C LEU A 173 -13.51 -9.30 21.42
N THR A 174 -13.83 -10.58 21.47
CA THR A 174 -13.83 -11.42 22.67
C THR A 174 -12.64 -12.39 22.66
N GLN A 175 -12.19 -12.84 21.50
CA GLN A 175 -11.05 -13.73 21.34
C GLN A 175 -10.03 -13.17 20.33
N LEU A 176 -8.78 -13.09 20.77
CA LEU A 176 -7.63 -12.63 19.98
C LEU A 176 -6.47 -13.62 20.12
N ASP A 177 -6.06 -14.21 19.01
CA ASP A 177 -4.87 -15.07 18.97
C ASP A 177 -3.73 -14.38 18.19
N LEU A 178 -2.64 -14.09 18.91
CA LEU A 178 -1.40 -13.49 18.44
C LEU A 178 -0.21 -14.45 18.55
N ALA A 179 -0.44 -15.74 18.84
CA ALA A 179 0.64 -16.69 19.10
C ALA A 179 1.63 -16.80 17.94
N GLY A 180 2.90 -17.07 18.21
CA GLY A 180 3.89 -17.35 17.16
C GLY A 180 4.19 -16.17 16.22
N ASN A 181 4.17 -14.94 16.74
CA ASN A 181 4.55 -13.72 16.02
C ASN A 181 5.91 -13.18 16.52
N HIS A 182 6.24 -11.94 16.16
CA HIS A 182 7.45 -11.22 16.59
C HIS A 182 7.13 -10.06 17.56
N ILE A 183 6.07 -10.19 18.36
CA ILE A 183 5.63 -9.15 19.28
C ILE A 183 6.51 -9.16 20.53
N SER A 184 7.16 -8.04 20.82
CA SER A 184 7.98 -7.88 22.03
C SER A 184 7.26 -7.16 23.17
N CYS A 185 6.22 -6.38 22.88
CA CYS A 185 5.47 -5.57 23.85
C CYS A 185 4.02 -5.41 23.40
N LEU A 186 3.08 -5.48 24.34
CA LEU A 186 1.68 -5.13 24.12
C LEU A 186 1.29 -3.97 25.03
N SER A 187 0.70 -2.92 24.44
CA SER A 187 0.28 -1.73 25.16
C SER A 187 -0.91 -2.02 26.08
N ARG A 188 -0.91 -1.44 27.29
CA ARG A 188 -2.07 -1.45 28.20
C ARG A 188 -3.30 -0.81 27.56
N LYS A 189 -3.12 0.25 26.76
CA LYS A 189 -4.21 0.96 26.05
C LYS A 189 -4.95 0.06 25.07
N MET A 190 -4.32 -1.02 24.59
CA MET A 190 -5.01 -2.01 23.79
C MET A 190 -6.23 -2.58 24.52
N MET A 191 -6.10 -2.88 25.81
CA MET A 191 -7.18 -3.43 26.64
C MET A 191 -8.27 -2.40 26.91
N GLU A 192 -7.93 -1.11 27.00
CA GLU A 192 -8.92 -0.03 27.09
C GLU A 192 -9.83 0.04 25.85
N HIS A 193 -9.26 -0.26 24.68
CA HIS A 193 -10.01 -0.26 23.42
C HIS A 193 -10.73 -1.60 23.11
N LEU A 194 -10.41 -2.67 23.85
CA LEU A 194 -11.05 -3.99 23.73
C LEU A 194 -11.73 -4.41 25.05
N PRO A 195 -12.80 -3.71 25.47
CA PRO A 195 -13.45 -3.99 26.76
C PRO A 195 -14.12 -5.37 26.83
N ALA A 196 -14.41 -5.99 25.67
CA ALA A 196 -15.05 -7.30 25.59
C ALA A 196 -14.06 -8.48 25.56
N LEU A 197 -12.74 -8.22 25.55
CA LEU A 197 -11.75 -9.26 25.33
C LEU A 197 -11.65 -10.20 26.54
N THR A 198 -11.95 -11.48 26.31
CA THR A 198 -11.84 -12.53 27.31
C THR A 198 -10.65 -13.44 27.05
N ASN A 199 -10.32 -13.74 25.80
CA ASN A 199 -9.26 -14.68 25.49
C ASN A 199 -8.20 -13.98 24.66
N LEU A 200 -6.98 -13.95 25.18
CA LEU A 200 -5.80 -13.43 24.51
C LEU A 200 -4.72 -14.51 24.57
N ASP A 201 -4.31 -15.02 23.41
CA ASP A 201 -3.11 -15.85 23.28
C ASP A 201 -1.97 -15.01 22.71
N ILE A 202 -0.85 -14.92 23.43
CA ILE A 202 0.40 -14.30 22.97
C ILE A 202 1.60 -15.22 23.20
N SER A 203 1.35 -16.52 23.29
CA SER A 203 2.41 -17.52 23.41
C SER A 203 3.37 -17.46 22.22
N SER A 204 4.59 -17.98 22.41
CA SER A 204 5.61 -18.06 21.34
C SER A 204 5.96 -16.72 20.69
N ASN A 205 5.96 -15.63 21.46
CA ASN A 205 6.40 -14.30 21.03
C ASN A 205 7.67 -13.89 21.81
N PRO A 206 8.58 -13.09 21.23
CA PRO A 206 9.81 -12.64 21.86
C PRO A 206 9.59 -11.51 22.88
N LEU A 207 8.77 -11.76 23.91
CA LEU A 207 8.33 -10.74 24.87
C LEU A 207 9.49 -10.18 25.70
N ASN A 208 9.48 -8.87 25.89
CA ASN A 208 10.33 -8.16 26.83
C ASN A 208 9.56 -7.90 28.12
N CYS A 209 9.87 -8.67 29.15
CA CYS A 209 9.23 -8.64 30.46
C CYS A 209 9.91 -7.62 31.38
N ASP A 210 9.64 -6.35 31.13
CA ASP A 210 9.93 -5.23 32.02
C ASP A 210 8.65 -4.65 32.63
N CYS A 211 8.71 -3.45 33.21
CA CYS A 211 7.57 -2.80 33.85
C CYS A 211 6.34 -2.65 32.94
N ARG A 212 6.52 -2.59 31.61
CA ARG A 212 5.41 -2.43 30.65
C ARG A 212 4.62 -3.72 30.46
N ALA A 213 5.20 -4.85 30.81
CA ALA A 213 4.53 -6.15 30.78
C ALA A 213 3.78 -6.46 32.09
N LEU A 214 3.79 -5.54 33.07
CA LEU A 214 3.13 -5.73 34.36
C LEU A 214 1.63 -6.02 34.22
N TRP A 215 0.91 -5.23 33.42
CA TRP A 215 -0.52 -5.44 33.17
C TRP A 215 -0.79 -6.81 32.55
N LEU A 216 0.12 -7.30 31.69
CA LEU A 216 -0.01 -8.61 31.03
C LEU A 216 0.22 -9.74 32.03
N ALA A 217 1.17 -9.57 32.95
CA ALA A 217 1.40 -10.50 34.05
C ALA A 217 0.17 -10.59 34.97
N GLU A 218 -0.40 -9.44 35.35
CA GLU A 218 -1.64 -9.34 36.13
C GLU A 218 -2.82 -10.00 35.42
N TRP A 219 -3.00 -9.70 34.13
CA TRP A 219 -4.06 -10.25 33.30
C TRP A 219 -3.95 -11.77 33.17
N ALA A 220 -2.73 -12.29 32.97
CA ALA A 220 -2.48 -13.74 32.85
C ALA A 220 -2.70 -14.48 34.17
N LEU A 221 -2.39 -13.86 35.32
CA LEU A 221 -2.65 -14.44 36.64
C LEU A 221 -4.15 -14.56 36.96
N GLN A 222 -4.98 -13.67 36.41
CA GLN A 222 -6.44 -13.71 36.61
C GLN A 222 -7.15 -14.80 35.78
N ARG A 223 -6.45 -15.48 34.88
CA ARG A 223 -7.02 -16.47 33.96
C ARG A 223 -6.26 -17.79 33.99
N GLU A 224 -6.71 -18.70 34.85
CA GLU A 224 -6.07 -20.01 35.08
C GLU A 224 -6.00 -20.90 33.82
N GLU A 225 -6.92 -20.73 32.86
CA GLU A 225 -6.97 -21.52 31.62
C GLU A 225 -6.09 -20.96 30.48
N ALA A 226 -5.48 -19.79 30.64
CA ALA A 226 -4.64 -19.19 29.61
C ALA A 226 -3.22 -19.78 29.64
N ILE A 227 -2.65 -20.07 28.46
CA ILE A 227 -1.23 -20.45 28.34
C ILE A 227 -0.38 -19.23 28.69
N PRO A 228 0.40 -19.25 29.80
CA PRO A 228 1.14 -18.07 30.22
C PRO A 228 2.28 -17.82 29.23
N PRO A 229 2.39 -16.60 28.70
CA PRO A 229 3.44 -16.31 27.74
C PRO A 229 4.80 -16.30 28.43
N THR A 230 5.84 -16.72 27.69
CA THR A 230 7.22 -16.80 28.20
C THR A 230 8.01 -15.57 27.81
N CYS A 231 8.87 -15.13 28.73
CA CYS A 231 9.72 -13.97 28.51
C CYS A 231 10.94 -14.36 27.66
N HIS A 232 11.29 -13.52 26.70
CA HIS A 232 12.53 -13.63 25.93
C HIS A 232 13.61 -12.69 26.46
N LEU A 233 13.17 -11.49 26.85
CA LEU A 233 13.97 -10.45 27.47
C LEU A 233 13.34 -10.02 28.79
N PRO A 234 14.11 -9.39 29.68
CA PRO A 234 15.58 -9.38 29.72
C PRO A 234 16.17 -10.79 29.98
N ALA A 235 17.48 -10.96 29.78
CA ALA A 235 18.16 -12.26 29.88
C ALA A 235 17.87 -13.06 31.18
N PRO A 236 17.73 -12.45 32.38
CA PRO A 236 17.39 -13.19 33.60
C PRO A 236 16.01 -13.87 33.57
N PHE A 237 15.08 -13.37 32.76
CA PHE A 237 13.73 -13.91 32.64
C PHE A 237 13.55 -14.80 31.41
N ARG A 238 14.60 -14.98 30.60
CA ARG A 238 14.51 -15.73 29.35
C ARG A 238 14.02 -17.17 29.58
N GLY A 239 12.93 -17.54 28.92
CA GLY A 239 12.28 -18.86 29.03
C GLY A 239 11.33 -18.98 30.23
N THR A 240 11.25 -17.97 31.10
CA THR A 240 10.39 -17.98 32.28
C THR A 240 8.98 -17.51 31.90
N PRO A 241 7.91 -18.24 32.27
CA PRO A 241 6.54 -17.74 32.14
C PRO A 241 6.35 -16.45 32.93
N ILE A 242 5.71 -15.44 32.33
CA ILE A 242 5.54 -14.13 32.96
C ILE A 242 4.82 -14.19 34.30
N THR A 243 3.90 -15.15 34.46
CA THR A 243 3.14 -15.41 35.71
C THR A 243 4.01 -15.94 36.85
N LYS A 244 5.23 -16.43 36.57
CA LYS A 244 6.18 -16.91 37.58
C LYS A 244 7.17 -15.83 38.04
N ILE A 245 7.17 -14.66 37.40
CA ILE A 245 8.06 -13.55 37.75
C ILE A 245 7.38 -12.71 38.83
N GLN A 246 8.12 -12.37 39.88
CA GLN A 246 7.61 -11.46 40.90
C GLN A 246 7.40 -10.07 40.26
N MET A 247 6.22 -9.50 40.42
CA MET A 247 5.85 -8.21 39.81
C MET A 247 6.86 -7.09 40.09
N GLN A 248 7.47 -7.08 41.28
CA GLN A 248 8.49 -6.10 41.68
C GLN A 248 9.79 -6.18 40.87
N LEU A 249 10.06 -7.30 40.20
CA LEU A 249 11.25 -7.51 39.38
C LEU A 249 11.05 -7.03 37.93
N LEU A 250 9.81 -6.77 37.52
CA LEU A 250 9.46 -6.18 36.23
C LEU A 250 9.72 -4.66 36.30
N THR A 251 10.98 -4.26 36.10
CA THR A 251 11.42 -2.86 36.23
C THR A 251 11.89 -2.30 34.88
N CYS A 252 11.70 -0.99 34.66
CA CYS A 252 12.20 -0.28 33.48
C CYS A 252 13.38 0.61 33.84
N SER A 253 14.31 0.81 32.90
CA SER A 253 15.48 1.68 33.07
C SER A 253 15.22 3.04 32.41
N GLY A 254 14.49 3.94 33.09
CA GLY A 254 14.25 5.31 32.64
C GLY A 254 13.71 6.19 33.77
N GLU A 255 14.13 7.46 33.82
CA GLU A 255 13.81 8.42 34.91
C GLU A 255 12.35 8.95 34.90
N ASN A 256 11.44 8.32 34.15
CA ASN A 256 10.01 8.65 34.15
C ASN A 256 9.19 7.40 34.45
N ASP A 257 8.80 7.23 35.71
CA ASP A 257 7.93 6.15 36.23
C ASP A 257 6.50 6.13 35.64
N ASN A 258 6.22 6.89 34.57
CA ASN A 258 4.90 7.06 33.95
C ASN A 258 4.78 6.53 32.52
N ASP A 259 5.83 5.93 31.94
CA ASP A 259 5.75 5.29 30.61
C ASP A 259 5.09 3.90 30.70
N GLU A 260 3.79 3.86 31.01
CA GLU A 260 2.95 2.65 31.02
C GLU A 260 2.61 2.10 29.61
N ASP A 261 3.20 2.66 28.55
CA ASP A 261 2.79 2.38 27.18
C ASP A 261 3.93 1.85 26.30
N CYS A 262 3.63 0.90 25.42
CA CYS A 262 4.57 0.37 24.42
C CYS A 262 4.87 1.38 23.29
N VAL A 263 4.45 2.64 23.45
CA VAL A 263 4.72 3.73 22.52
C VAL A 263 6.12 4.27 22.80
N GLY A 264 7.10 3.63 22.14
CA GLY A 264 8.33 4.30 21.72
C GLY A 264 9.30 4.74 22.81
N SER A 265 9.87 3.84 23.59
CA SER A 265 11.04 4.20 24.41
C SER A 265 12.19 3.19 24.49
N VAL A 266 12.09 1.94 23.99
CA VAL A 266 13.26 1.02 24.00
C VAL A 266 13.22 -0.01 22.87
N TYR A 267 13.09 0.42 21.61
CA TYR A 267 13.26 -0.51 20.49
C TYR A 267 14.24 0.06 19.48
N CYS A 268 15.36 -0.64 19.33
CA CYS A 268 16.22 -0.42 18.19
C CYS A 268 15.53 -1.00 16.95
N PRO A 269 15.45 -0.29 15.82
CA PRO A 269 15.00 -0.89 14.57
C PRO A 269 15.83 -2.14 14.27
N PRO A 270 15.24 -3.24 13.76
CA PRO A 270 15.95 -4.51 13.59
C PRO A 270 17.12 -4.43 12.60
N GLU A 271 17.08 -3.46 11.68
CA GLU A 271 18.15 -3.15 10.74
C GLU A 271 19.28 -2.29 11.36
N CYS A 272 19.15 -1.89 12.62
CA CYS A 272 20.02 -0.94 13.30
C CYS A 272 20.64 -1.53 14.57
N GLN A 273 21.74 -0.91 15.01
CA GLN A 273 22.41 -1.17 16.27
C GLN A 273 22.27 0.05 17.18
N CYS A 274 21.72 -0.13 18.37
CA CYS A 274 21.50 0.95 19.33
C CYS A 274 22.36 0.73 20.58
N ARG A 275 23.06 1.77 21.02
CA ARG A 275 23.90 1.76 22.22
C ARG A 275 23.70 3.07 22.99
N GLY A 276 23.02 2.99 24.13
CA GLY A 276 22.55 4.20 24.81
C GLY A 276 21.63 4.99 23.87
N THR A 277 21.88 6.30 23.74
CA THR A 277 21.13 7.22 22.87
C THR A 277 21.69 7.31 21.43
N ILE A 278 22.61 6.42 21.05
CA ILE A 278 23.23 6.39 19.72
C ILE A 278 22.60 5.26 18.91
N VAL A 279 22.10 5.58 17.71
CA VAL A 279 21.47 4.65 16.78
C VAL A 279 22.29 4.60 15.49
N ARG A 280 22.79 3.41 15.13
CA ARG A 280 23.60 3.16 13.93
C ARG A 280 22.88 2.20 13.00
N CYS A 281 22.48 2.71 11.84
CA CYS A 281 21.78 1.99 10.77
C CYS A 281 22.62 1.97 9.48
N SER A 282 23.95 2.07 9.60
CA SER A 282 24.85 2.20 8.46
C SER A 282 24.95 0.88 7.68
N ARG A 283 25.02 0.93 6.34
CA ARG A 283 25.18 -0.27 5.49
C ARG A 283 24.07 -1.32 5.64
N ALA A 284 22.85 -0.88 5.89
CA ALA A 284 21.69 -1.73 6.11
C ALA A 284 20.79 -1.88 4.87
N HIS A 285 21.24 -1.41 3.70
CA HIS A 285 20.48 -1.40 2.44
C HIS A 285 19.11 -0.72 2.55
N LEU A 286 19.04 0.33 3.38
CA LEU A 286 17.79 1.03 3.65
C LEU A 286 17.39 1.89 2.46
N THR A 287 16.16 1.73 1.97
CA THR A 287 15.57 2.58 0.93
C THR A 287 14.80 3.77 1.49
N GLN A 288 14.49 3.74 2.80
CA GLN A 288 13.80 4.77 3.56
C GLN A 288 14.30 4.78 5.00
N ILE A 289 14.07 5.88 5.72
CA ILE A 289 14.38 5.98 7.15
C ILE A 289 13.50 4.98 7.93
N PRO A 290 14.08 4.10 8.77
CA PRO A 290 13.36 3.05 9.47
C PRO A 290 12.37 3.64 10.49
N ARG A 291 11.29 2.90 10.75
CA ARG A 291 10.33 3.24 11.81
C ARG A 291 10.86 2.78 13.16
N GLY A 292 10.41 3.42 14.23
CA GLY A 292 10.73 2.97 15.59
C GLY A 292 12.10 3.39 16.08
N ILE A 293 12.70 4.45 15.53
CA ILE A 293 13.91 5.06 16.11
C ILE A 293 13.56 5.63 17.50
N PRO A 294 14.30 5.28 18.58
CA PRO A 294 14.04 5.77 19.94
C PRO A 294 13.99 7.31 20.02
N PRO A 295 13.04 7.93 20.76
CA PRO A 295 12.88 9.39 20.83
C PRO A 295 13.98 10.11 21.62
N ASP A 296 14.70 9.39 22.48
CA ASP A 296 15.87 9.84 23.24
C ASP A 296 17.17 9.79 22.42
N THR A 297 17.10 9.42 21.14
CA THR A 297 18.26 9.35 20.24
C THR A 297 18.94 10.72 20.11
N THR A 298 20.20 10.79 20.50
CA THR A 298 21.04 11.99 20.37
C THR A 298 21.92 11.96 19.11
N GLU A 299 22.28 10.77 18.63
CA GLU A 299 23.04 10.59 17.39
C GLU A 299 22.42 9.48 16.53
N LEU A 300 22.13 9.82 15.27
CA LEU A 300 21.55 8.91 14.29
C LEU A 300 22.46 8.81 13.06
N TYR A 301 22.95 7.61 12.79
CA TYR A 301 23.79 7.29 11.64
C TYR A 301 22.99 6.45 10.64
N LEU A 302 22.72 7.00 9.47
CA LEU A 302 22.02 6.39 8.34
C LEU A 302 22.92 6.35 7.10
N ASP A 303 24.23 6.43 7.28
CA ASP A 303 25.21 6.50 6.21
C ASP A 303 25.37 5.20 5.42
N VAL A 304 25.74 5.31 4.14
CA VAL A 304 25.98 4.17 3.24
C VAL A 304 24.71 3.31 3.11
N ASN A 305 23.64 3.91 2.60
CA ASN A 305 22.34 3.27 2.34
C ASN A 305 21.80 3.70 0.97
N GLU A 306 20.54 3.39 0.68
CA GLU A 306 19.87 3.65 -0.60
C GLU A 306 18.68 4.61 -0.46
N ILE A 307 18.71 5.48 0.55
CA ILE A 307 17.62 6.40 0.87
C ILE A 307 17.51 7.48 -0.20
N LYS A 308 16.32 7.63 -0.79
CA LYS A 308 16.05 8.60 -1.86
C LYS A 308 15.38 9.89 -1.39
N THR A 309 14.55 9.79 -0.36
CA THR A 309 13.78 10.91 0.19
C THR A 309 13.77 10.86 1.71
N ILE A 310 13.69 12.03 2.33
CA ILE A 310 13.59 12.18 3.78
C ILE A 310 12.12 12.48 4.10
N ASP A 311 11.44 11.51 4.71
CA ASP A 311 10.07 11.70 5.20
C ASP A 311 10.11 12.42 6.56
N PRO A 312 9.58 13.66 6.68
CA PRO A 312 9.60 14.41 7.94
C PRO A 312 8.90 13.68 9.09
N GLU A 313 7.89 12.86 8.78
CA GLU A 313 7.13 12.10 9.78
C GLU A 313 7.97 11.03 10.47
N ARG A 314 9.10 10.61 9.86
CA ARG A 314 10.05 9.66 10.44
C ARG A 314 11.03 10.29 11.42
N LEU A 315 11.18 11.62 11.41
CA LEU A 315 12.18 12.33 12.21
C LEU A 315 11.56 13.26 13.25
N LYS A 316 10.32 13.73 13.04
CA LYS A 316 9.69 14.77 13.88
C LYS A 316 9.65 14.48 15.39
N HIS A 317 9.70 13.22 15.80
CA HIS A 317 9.69 12.83 17.21
C HIS A 317 11.07 12.89 17.88
N LEU A 318 12.16 12.97 17.11
CA LEU A 318 13.55 12.95 17.57
C LEU A 318 14.04 14.32 18.08
N LYS A 319 13.32 14.93 19.02
CA LYS A 319 13.55 16.32 19.46
C LYS A 319 14.88 16.54 20.19
N THR A 320 15.50 15.46 20.68
CA THR A 320 16.79 15.46 21.38
C THR A 320 17.99 15.22 20.46
N LEU A 321 17.74 15.02 19.16
CA LEU A 321 18.76 14.67 18.18
C LEU A 321 19.75 15.82 17.99
N LYS A 322 21.03 15.51 18.19
CA LYS A 322 22.15 16.46 18.04
C LYS A 322 22.95 16.19 16.77
N ARG A 323 22.99 14.95 16.31
CA ARG A 323 23.72 14.55 15.09
C ARG A 323 22.87 13.67 14.19
N LEU A 324 22.82 14.02 12.92
CA LEU A 324 22.19 13.23 11.86
C LEU A 324 23.17 13.06 10.70
N ASP A 325 23.56 11.81 10.42
CA ASP A 325 24.40 11.44 9.30
C ASP A 325 23.60 10.68 8.24
N LEU A 326 23.41 11.30 7.08
CA LEU A 326 22.72 10.78 5.91
C LEU A 326 23.70 10.65 4.72
N SER A 327 25.01 10.62 4.98
CA SER A 327 26.01 10.57 3.91
C SER A 327 25.94 9.29 3.08
N ASN A 328 26.42 9.32 1.83
CA ASN A 328 26.48 8.14 0.96
C ASN A 328 25.11 7.46 0.78
N ASN A 329 24.10 8.27 0.41
CA ASN A 329 22.75 7.82 0.10
C ASN A 329 22.37 8.27 -1.33
N GLN A 330 21.09 8.18 -1.69
CA GLN A 330 20.56 8.58 -3.00
C GLN A 330 19.61 9.78 -2.89
N ILE A 331 19.80 10.64 -1.87
CA ILE A 331 18.89 11.77 -1.60
C ILE A 331 19.03 12.79 -2.72
N THR A 332 17.92 13.20 -3.31
CA THR A 332 17.92 14.12 -4.45
C THR A 332 17.35 15.51 -4.16
N ILE A 333 16.53 15.63 -3.11
CA ILE A 333 15.88 16.88 -2.71
C ILE A 333 15.84 17.01 -1.18
N LEU A 334 16.06 18.23 -0.69
CA LEU A 334 15.70 18.62 0.67
C LEU A 334 14.45 19.50 0.62
N SER A 335 13.33 18.94 1.07
CA SER A 335 12.04 19.61 1.06
C SER A 335 11.86 20.56 2.24
N ASN A 336 10.96 21.51 2.09
CA ASN A 336 10.59 22.49 3.11
C ASN A 336 10.14 21.82 4.40
N LYS A 337 10.57 22.38 5.54
CA LYS A 337 10.18 21.95 6.90
C LYS A 337 10.57 20.50 7.23
N THR A 338 11.49 19.89 6.49
CA THR A 338 11.93 18.50 6.75
C THR A 338 12.50 18.33 8.16
N PHE A 339 13.21 19.34 8.66
CA PHE A 339 13.89 19.30 9.95
C PHE A 339 13.32 20.28 10.99
N SER A 340 12.11 20.82 10.78
CA SER A 340 11.59 21.95 11.57
C SER A 340 11.43 21.66 13.07
N GLU A 341 11.24 20.40 13.44
CA GLU A 341 11.09 19.96 14.84
C GLU A 341 12.42 19.63 15.53
N LEU A 342 13.54 19.62 14.79
CA LEU A 342 14.86 19.18 15.27
C LEU A 342 15.71 20.36 15.77
N SER A 343 15.16 21.16 16.68
CA SER A 343 15.79 22.42 17.13
C SER A 343 17.13 22.24 17.89
N GLN A 344 17.41 21.05 18.42
CA GLN A 344 18.67 20.70 19.08
C GLN A 344 19.76 20.17 18.14
N LEU A 345 19.45 20.01 16.84
CA LEU A 345 20.38 19.43 15.89
C LEU A 345 21.59 20.34 15.72
N SER A 346 22.77 19.80 16.02
CA SER A 346 24.06 20.50 15.97
C SER A 346 24.86 20.13 14.72
N THR A 347 24.73 18.90 14.23
CA THR A 347 25.50 18.38 13.09
C THR A 347 24.57 17.69 12.12
N LEU A 348 24.54 18.17 10.87
CA LEU A 348 23.80 17.58 9.76
C LEU A 348 24.75 17.27 8.60
N ILE A 349 24.86 16.00 8.25
CA ILE A 349 25.73 15.51 7.18
C ILE A 349 24.86 14.88 6.09
N VAL A 350 24.86 15.46 4.90
CA VAL A 350 24.14 14.97 3.71
C VAL A 350 25.12 14.84 2.53
N SER A 351 26.38 14.53 2.83
CA SER A 351 27.46 14.47 1.83
C SER A 351 27.39 13.24 0.93
N TYR A 352 27.97 13.31 -0.27
CA TYR A 352 28.03 12.18 -1.21
C TYR A 352 26.64 11.60 -1.51
N ASN A 353 25.69 12.46 -1.80
CA ASN A 353 24.32 12.12 -2.21
C ASN A 353 24.10 12.57 -3.67
N LYS A 354 22.84 12.61 -4.12
CA LYS A 354 22.45 13.10 -5.46
C LYS A 354 21.66 14.40 -5.36
N LEU A 355 21.92 15.19 -4.30
CA LEU A 355 21.10 16.34 -3.95
C LEU A 355 21.24 17.42 -5.03
N GLY A 356 20.19 17.62 -5.82
CA GLY A 356 20.14 18.63 -6.88
C GLY A 356 19.35 19.87 -6.48
N CYS A 357 18.32 19.69 -5.65
CA CYS A 357 17.41 20.75 -5.23
C CYS A 357 17.36 20.93 -3.71
N MET A 358 17.51 22.17 -3.27
CA MET A 358 17.23 22.57 -1.89
C MET A 358 16.11 23.61 -1.91
N GLU A 359 14.98 23.30 -1.29
CA GLU A 359 13.89 24.26 -1.17
C GLU A 359 14.21 25.33 -0.12
N ARG A 360 13.59 26.51 -0.26
CA ARG A 360 13.91 27.72 0.52
C ARG A 360 13.78 27.56 2.04
N ASP A 361 12.81 26.79 2.52
CA ASP A 361 12.56 26.54 3.94
C ASP A 361 13.00 25.12 4.37
N SER A 362 13.93 24.51 3.62
CA SER A 362 14.38 23.13 3.89
C SER A 362 15.11 22.97 5.23
N LEU A 363 15.83 24.01 5.68
CA LEU A 363 16.59 24.05 6.94
C LEU A 363 15.90 24.90 8.01
N LEU A 364 14.62 25.21 7.84
CA LEU A 364 13.83 25.98 8.80
C LEU A 364 13.87 25.34 10.20
N GLY A 365 14.06 26.14 11.25
CA GLY A 365 14.03 25.69 12.65
C GLY A 365 15.37 25.19 13.22
N LEU A 366 16.42 25.05 12.40
CA LEU A 366 17.73 24.51 12.79
C LEU A 366 18.64 25.55 13.48
N LYS A 367 18.15 26.16 14.56
CA LYS A 367 18.83 27.26 15.28
C LYS A 367 20.14 26.86 15.97
N SER A 368 20.26 25.59 16.38
CA SER A 368 21.45 25.07 17.08
C SER A 368 22.49 24.46 16.13
N LEU A 369 22.26 24.51 14.82
CA LEU A 369 23.10 23.81 13.85
C LEU A 369 24.46 24.49 13.73
N ARG A 370 25.53 23.73 13.99
CA ARG A 370 26.92 24.18 13.96
C ARG A 370 27.67 23.71 12.72
N ILE A 371 27.37 22.50 12.26
CA ILE A 371 28.05 21.85 11.14
C ILE A 371 27.00 21.40 10.13
N LEU A 372 27.13 21.92 8.90
CA LEU A 372 26.34 21.49 7.74
C LEU A 372 27.26 20.99 6.63
N SER A 373 27.14 19.72 6.27
CA SER A 373 27.94 19.14 5.19
C SER A 373 27.10 18.70 4.00
N LEU A 374 27.20 19.43 2.90
CA LEU A 374 26.55 19.16 1.61
C LEU A 374 27.58 18.78 0.52
N HIS A 375 28.80 18.43 0.93
CA HIS A 375 29.90 18.11 0.03
C HIS A 375 29.60 16.93 -0.91
N GLY A 376 30.03 17.01 -2.17
CA GLY A 376 29.90 15.89 -3.12
C GLY A 376 28.45 15.62 -3.50
N ASN A 377 27.71 16.66 -3.87
CA ASN A 377 26.32 16.57 -4.33
C ASN A 377 26.19 17.19 -5.72
N ASP A 378 24.96 17.34 -6.21
CA ASP A 378 24.64 17.98 -7.49
C ASP A 378 23.96 19.34 -7.29
N VAL A 379 24.28 20.07 -6.21
CA VAL A 379 23.63 21.36 -5.93
C VAL A 379 24.16 22.42 -6.90
N SER A 380 23.27 23.08 -7.64
CA SER A 380 23.66 24.22 -8.50
C SER A 380 23.28 25.57 -7.94
N PHE A 381 22.20 25.69 -7.17
CA PHE A 381 21.81 26.96 -6.57
C PHE A 381 21.23 26.72 -5.17
N ILE A 382 21.38 27.71 -4.29
CA ILE A 382 20.79 27.72 -2.96
C ILE A 382 19.94 28.98 -2.86
N PRO A 383 18.60 28.86 -2.67
CA PRO A 383 17.72 30.02 -2.59
C PRO A 383 18.09 30.97 -1.45
N GLU A 384 17.93 32.27 -1.66
CA GLU A 384 18.11 33.26 -0.59
C GLU A 384 17.11 33.03 0.56
N GLY A 385 17.64 33.05 1.78
CA GLY A 385 16.89 32.79 3.00
C GLY A 385 16.91 31.32 3.44
N THR A 386 17.52 30.41 2.68
CA THR A 386 17.70 29.00 3.10
C THR A 386 18.45 28.88 4.43
N PHE A 387 19.38 29.81 4.70
CA PHE A 387 20.21 29.82 5.91
C PHE A 387 19.74 30.82 6.98
N ARG A 388 18.50 31.33 6.89
CA ARG A 388 18.02 32.43 7.76
C ARG A 388 18.05 32.11 9.26
N ASP A 389 17.81 30.84 9.63
CA ASP A 389 17.71 30.38 11.02
C ASP A 389 19.04 29.80 11.54
N LEU A 390 20.09 29.73 10.71
CA LEU A 390 21.36 29.09 11.06
C LEU A 390 22.25 30.03 11.90
N GLU A 391 21.74 30.44 13.05
CA GLU A 391 22.37 31.43 13.95
C GLU A 391 23.66 30.91 14.62
N ALA A 392 23.80 29.60 14.82
CA ALA A 392 24.92 28.96 15.52
C ALA A 392 25.95 28.28 14.58
N ILE A 393 25.85 28.51 13.28
CA ILE A 393 26.66 27.80 12.28
C ILE A 393 28.14 28.21 12.36
N THR A 394 29.02 27.23 12.20
CA THR A 394 30.49 27.43 12.29
C THR A 394 31.22 26.78 11.11
N HIS A 395 30.66 25.71 10.53
CA HIS A 395 31.30 25.00 9.42
C HIS A 395 30.26 24.67 8.36
N ILE A 396 30.56 25.01 7.10
CA ILE A 396 29.75 24.64 5.95
C ILE A 396 30.62 24.00 4.87
N ALA A 397 30.30 22.77 4.48
CA ALA A 397 31.00 22.08 3.40
C ALA A 397 30.13 22.04 2.13
N LEU A 398 30.42 22.92 1.18
CA LEU A 398 29.75 22.99 -0.13
C LEU A 398 30.61 22.50 -1.30
N GLY A 399 31.85 22.06 -1.03
CA GLY A 399 32.76 21.63 -2.10
C GLY A 399 32.21 20.47 -2.94
N ALA A 400 32.78 20.27 -4.13
CA ALA A 400 32.35 19.24 -5.09
C ALA A 400 30.84 19.31 -5.40
N ASN A 401 30.34 20.51 -5.67
CA ASN A 401 29.00 20.78 -6.20
C ASN A 401 29.11 21.66 -7.45
N PRO A 402 28.28 21.45 -8.49
CA PRO A 402 28.31 22.26 -9.71
C PRO A 402 27.53 23.57 -9.53
N LEU A 403 28.06 24.45 -8.67
CA LEU A 403 27.43 25.72 -8.31
C LEU A 403 27.35 26.70 -9.50
N TYR A 404 26.16 27.25 -9.74
CA TYR A 404 25.87 28.29 -10.71
C TYR A 404 25.88 29.66 -10.03
N CYS A 405 27.00 30.36 -10.13
CA CYS A 405 27.32 31.58 -9.39
C CYS A 405 26.93 32.84 -10.17
N ASP A 406 25.63 33.10 -10.30
CA ASP A 406 25.10 34.37 -10.79
C ASP A 406 24.66 35.28 -9.63
N CYS A 407 23.94 36.37 -9.92
CA CYS A 407 23.49 37.30 -8.88
C CYS A 407 22.58 36.66 -7.81
N SER A 408 21.89 35.56 -8.12
CA SER A 408 21.06 34.85 -7.15
C SER A 408 21.87 34.14 -6.06
N MET A 409 23.18 33.95 -6.27
CA MET A 409 24.11 33.36 -5.30
C MET A 409 24.97 34.42 -4.60
N ALA A 410 24.83 35.71 -4.93
CA ALA A 410 25.61 36.79 -4.32
C ALA A 410 25.39 36.88 -2.80
N TRP A 411 24.16 36.61 -2.34
CA TRP A 411 23.84 36.59 -0.91
C TRP A 411 24.68 35.55 -0.16
N LEU A 412 24.98 34.40 -0.78
CA LEU A 412 25.73 33.33 -0.14
C LEU A 412 27.19 33.75 0.06
N ALA A 413 27.80 34.37 -0.96
CA ALA A 413 29.14 34.93 -0.84
C ALA A 413 29.21 35.99 0.27
N LYS A 414 28.22 36.87 0.34
CA LYS A 414 28.10 37.87 1.41
C LYS A 414 27.90 37.24 2.80
N TRP A 415 27.05 36.22 2.89
CA TRP A 415 26.71 35.54 4.14
C TRP A 415 27.92 34.81 4.71
N VAL A 416 28.69 34.11 3.87
CA VAL A 416 29.90 33.41 4.33
C VAL A 416 31.03 34.38 4.68
N GLY A 417 31.12 35.53 4.02
CA GLY A 417 32.07 36.59 4.39
C GLY A 417 31.76 37.29 5.71
N GLY A 418 30.62 36.98 6.35
CA GLY A 418 30.03 37.75 7.45
C GLY A 418 30.61 37.52 8.85
N ASP A 419 30.99 36.30 9.24
CA ASP A 419 31.62 35.97 10.54
C ASP A 419 31.96 34.46 10.61
N TYR A 420 33.16 34.09 11.06
CA TYR A 420 33.62 32.77 11.58
C TYR A 420 32.94 31.46 11.09
N VAL A 421 32.54 31.39 9.83
CA VAL A 421 32.24 30.12 9.18
C VAL A 421 33.52 29.64 8.52
N GLU A 422 33.92 28.39 8.72
CA GLU A 422 34.92 27.72 7.90
C GLU A 422 34.22 27.14 6.68
N PRO A 423 34.26 27.82 5.54
CA PRO A 423 33.71 27.28 4.33
C PRO A 423 34.71 26.30 3.72
N GLY A 424 34.33 25.04 3.62
CA GLY A 424 35.05 24.10 2.78
C GLY A 424 35.23 24.64 1.35
N ILE A 425 36.13 24.07 0.56
CA ILE A 425 36.55 24.60 -0.75
C ILE A 425 35.38 24.53 -1.77
N ALA A 426 34.55 25.57 -1.84
CA ALA A 426 33.41 25.69 -2.75
C ALA A 426 33.78 26.55 -3.96
N ARG A 427 33.68 25.98 -5.15
CA ARG A 427 34.00 26.65 -6.42
C ARG A 427 32.77 26.75 -7.29
N CYS A 428 32.70 27.83 -8.06
CA CYS A 428 31.70 28.01 -9.09
C CYS A 428 32.03 27.12 -10.30
N ALA A 429 31.03 26.40 -10.81
CA ALA A 429 31.14 25.66 -12.06
C ALA A 429 30.78 26.53 -13.27
N ASP A 430 29.74 27.34 -13.10
CA ASP A 430 29.21 28.24 -14.13
C ASP A 430 28.67 29.53 -13.48
N PRO A 431 28.38 30.61 -14.24
CA PRO A 431 28.66 30.79 -15.67
C PRO A 431 30.17 30.88 -15.96
N ARG A 432 30.57 30.82 -17.24
CA ARG A 432 31.99 30.80 -17.68
C ARG A 432 32.88 31.87 -17.02
N ALA A 433 32.36 33.07 -16.76
CA ALA A 433 33.10 34.16 -16.12
C ALA A 433 33.45 33.91 -14.63
N MET A 434 32.71 33.00 -13.99
CA MET A 434 32.84 32.64 -12.58
C MET A 434 33.48 31.27 -12.37
N ARG A 435 33.63 30.46 -13.43
CA ARG A 435 34.22 29.12 -13.39
C ARG A 435 35.53 29.08 -12.58
N ASP A 436 35.64 28.08 -11.72
CA ASP A 436 36.74 27.79 -10.78
C ASP A 436 37.01 28.84 -9.69
N LYS A 437 36.32 29.98 -9.71
CA LYS A 437 36.42 30.97 -8.63
C LYS A 437 35.79 30.43 -7.35
N LEU A 438 36.40 30.76 -6.22
CA LEU A 438 35.88 30.38 -4.91
C LEU A 438 34.68 31.26 -4.58
N VAL A 439 33.55 30.65 -4.19
CA VAL A 439 32.35 31.38 -3.76
C VAL A 439 32.65 32.32 -2.59
N LEU A 440 33.66 31.95 -1.81
CA LEU A 440 33.96 32.43 -0.47
C LEU A 440 34.85 33.66 -0.46
N THR A 441 35.74 33.76 -1.46
CA THR A 441 36.70 34.86 -1.59
C THR A 441 36.34 35.80 -2.73
N THR A 442 35.33 35.43 -3.54
CA THR A 442 34.91 36.26 -4.66
C THR A 442 33.95 37.35 -4.14
N PRO A 443 34.21 38.63 -4.43
CA PRO A 443 33.33 39.71 -3.98
C PRO A 443 31.90 39.56 -4.53
N PRO A 444 30.85 39.87 -3.75
CA PRO A 444 29.45 39.75 -4.18
C PRO A 444 29.13 40.53 -5.47
N GLU A 445 29.86 41.60 -5.78
CA GLU A 445 29.66 42.44 -6.97
C GLU A 445 30.01 41.70 -8.27
N MET A 446 30.81 40.64 -8.20
CA MET A 446 31.19 39.81 -9.35
C MET A 446 30.10 38.82 -9.74
N PHE A 447 29.10 38.59 -8.87
CA PHE A 447 27.97 37.71 -9.11
C PHE A 447 26.89 38.48 -9.88
N VAL A 448 26.96 38.45 -11.20
CA VAL A 448 26.05 39.18 -12.10
C VAL A 448 25.12 38.21 -12.81
N CYS A 449 23.83 38.52 -12.86
CA CYS A 449 22.86 37.71 -13.59
C CYS A 449 22.97 37.93 -15.11
N SER A 450 22.82 36.83 -15.84
CA SER A 450 22.57 36.86 -17.28
C SER A 450 21.06 36.85 -17.53
N ASP A 451 20.60 37.30 -18.70
CA ASP A 451 19.16 37.35 -19.03
C ASP A 451 18.49 35.96 -19.05
N ARG A 452 19.27 34.88 -19.15
CA ARG A 452 18.77 33.51 -19.15
C ARG A 452 19.68 32.58 -18.33
N VAL A 453 19.10 31.91 -17.34
CA VAL A 453 19.70 30.78 -16.62
C VAL A 453 19.48 29.50 -17.45
N PRO A 454 20.46 28.60 -17.57
CA PRO A 454 20.29 27.34 -18.29
C PRO A 454 19.12 26.51 -17.76
N ASP A 455 18.32 25.96 -18.68
CA ASP A 455 17.13 25.17 -18.35
C ASP A 455 17.52 23.97 -17.46
N GLU A 456 18.73 23.42 -17.61
CA GLU A 456 19.27 22.30 -16.80
C GLU A 456 19.48 22.66 -15.33
N VAL A 457 19.82 23.92 -15.02
CA VAL A 457 20.01 24.40 -13.64
C VAL A 457 18.65 24.55 -12.96
N LEU A 458 17.68 25.13 -13.66
CA LEU A 458 16.31 25.32 -13.16
C LEU A 458 15.57 23.98 -13.02
N ALA A 459 15.86 23.03 -13.93
CA ALA A 459 15.29 21.69 -13.95
C ALA A 459 15.57 20.87 -12.67
N LYS A 460 16.60 21.23 -11.89
CA LYS A 460 16.95 20.50 -10.66
C LYS A 460 15.84 20.55 -9.62
N CYS A 461 15.11 21.67 -9.51
CA CYS A 461 13.97 21.83 -8.62
C CYS A 461 12.62 21.72 -9.33
N ASP A 462 12.54 22.11 -10.60
CA ASP A 462 11.30 22.07 -11.39
C ASP A 462 11.55 21.42 -12.76
N PHE A 463 11.18 20.14 -12.87
CA PHE A 463 11.40 19.34 -14.08
C PHE A 463 10.68 19.88 -15.31
N CYS A 464 9.72 20.79 -15.17
CA CYS A 464 9.03 21.37 -16.31
C CYS A 464 9.89 22.32 -17.14
N TYR A 465 11.03 22.80 -16.62
CA TYR A 465 11.97 23.62 -17.39
C TYR A 465 12.59 22.89 -18.59
N THR A 466 12.76 21.55 -18.52
CA THR A 466 13.23 20.77 -19.68
C THR A 466 12.13 20.48 -20.71
N ARG A 467 10.88 20.91 -20.46
CA ARG A 467 9.70 20.65 -21.28
C ARG A 467 9.52 19.14 -21.59
N PRO A 468 9.35 18.29 -20.55
CA PRO A 468 9.28 16.84 -20.73
C PRO A 468 7.98 16.37 -21.41
N CYS A 469 6.90 17.15 -21.35
CA CYS A 469 5.62 16.78 -21.95
C CYS A 469 5.61 17.06 -23.46
N GLN A 470 5.41 16.02 -24.26
CA GLN A 470 5.32 16.09 -25.71
C GLN A 470 3.91 16.47 -26.17
N ASN A 471 3.75 16.76 -27.47
CA ASN A 471 2.45 16.95 -28.15
C ASN A 471 1.53 18.02 -27.50
N GLY A 472 2.13 19.07 -26.94
CA GLY A 472 1.39 20.18 -26.31
C GLY A 472 0.80 19.83 -24.94
N GLY A 473 1.24 18.73 -24.31
CA GLY A 473 0.88 18.38 -22.95
C GLY A 473 1.27 19.47 -21.95
N VAL A 474 0.45 19.66 -20.91
CA VAL A 474 0.73 20.64 -19.84
C VAL A 474 1.52 19.95 -18.74
N CYS A 475 2.73 20.44 -18.47
CA CYS A 475 3.59 19.93 -17.40
C CYS A 475 3.21 20.54 -16.05
N ARG A 476 3.13 19.70 -15.02
CA ARG A 476 3.01 20.14 -13.63
C ARG A 476 4.07 19.45 -12.77
N SER A 477 5.01 20.22 -12.24
CA SER A 477 5.97 19.72 -11.27
C SER A 477 5.31 19.46 -9.93
N SER A 478 5.66 18.33 -9.33
CA SER A 478 5.24 17.90 -8.00
C SER A 478 6.44 17.84 -7.06
N PRO A 479 6.27 18.09 -5.75
CA PRO A 479 7.35 17.94 -4.77
C PRO A 479 7.95 16.53 -4.82
N GLY A 480 9.28 16.40 -4.69
CA GLY A 480 9.94 15.08 -4.66
C GLY A 480 10.47 14.56 -6.00
N GLN A 481 10.83 15.43 -6.95
CA GLN A 481 11.32 15.06 -8.29
C GLN A 481 10.33 14.24 -9.13
N GLN A 482 9.06 14.64 -9.09
CA GLN A 482 8.04 14.07 -9.98
C GLN A 482 7.44 15.17 -10.82
N TYR A 483 7.13 14.86 -12.08
CA TYR A 483 6.29 15.71 -12.92
C TYR A 483 5.13 14.88 -13.42
N GLU A 484 4.02 15.56 -13.65
CA GLU A 484 2.83 14.97 -14.24
C GLU A 484 2.53 15.72 -15.54
N CYS A 485 2.45 14.97 -16.64
CA CYS A 485 2.01 15.51 -17.91
C CYS A 485 0.51 15.30 -18.06
N ARG A 486 -0.23 16.40 -18.14
CA ARG A 486 -1.64 16.36 -18.54
C ARG A 486 -1.72 16.42 -20.06
N CYS A 487 -2.01 15.28 -20.68
CA CYS A 487 -2.06 15.17 -22.12
C CYS A 487 -3.23 15.91 -22.75
N THR A 488 -2.98 16.43 -23.95
CA THR A 488 -3.99 16.98 -24.83
C THR A 488 -4.87 15.85 -25.38
N ALA A 489 -6.09 16.20 -25.82
CA ALA A 489 -7.01 15.20 -26.38
C ALA A 489 -6.36 14.46 -27.57
N GLY A 490 -6.43 13.13 -27.54
CA GLY A 490 -5.83 12.28 -28.57
C GLY A 490 -4.41 11.81 -28.29
N PHE A 491 -3.83 12.12 -27.13
CA PHE A 491 -2.51 11.62 -26.72
C PHE A 491 -2.54 10.97 -25.33
N HIS A 492 -1.62 10.04 -25.07
CA HIS A 492 -1.47 9.33 -23.81
C HIS A 492 0.00 8.96 -23.54
N GLY A 493 0.25 8.36 -22.37
CA GLY A 493 1.59 8.03 -21.87
C GLY A 493 2.06 9.04 -20.82
N SER A 494 3.14 8.70 -20.11
CA SER A 494 3.70 9.53 -19.03
C SER A 494 4.20 10.89 -19.50
N GLU A 495 4.58 11.00 -20.77
CA GLU A 495 5.07 12.23 -21.41
C GLU A 495 4.17 12.67 -22.56
N CYS A 496 2.97 12.09 -22.70
CA CYS A 496 2.07 12.33 -23.83
C CYS A 496 2.71 12.00 -25.19
N GLN A 497 3.63 11.03 -25.19
CA GLN A 497 4.41 10.65 -26.36
C GLN A 497 3.60 9.81 -27.35
N TYR A 498 2.54 9.14 -26.92
CA TYR A 498 1.75 8.23 -27.75
C TYR A 498 0.46 8.90 -28.21
N ARG A 499 0.08 8.68 -29.46
CA ARG A 499 -1.26 9.02 -29.98
C ARG A 499 -2.25 7.95 -29.55
N ILE A 500 -3.43 8.35 -29.10
CA ILE A 500 -4.54 7.43 -28.83
C ILE A 500 -4.96 6.84 -30.17
N ASP A 501 -4.77 5.54 -30.31
CA ASP A 501 -5.17 4.75 -31.47
C ASP A 501 -6.27 3.74 -31.11
N ALA A 502 -6.64 2.92 -32.08
CA ALA A 502 -7.69 1.93 -31.93
C ALA A 502 -7.35 0.78 -30.95
N CYS A 503 -6.08 0.66 -30.52
CA CYS A 503 -5.60 -0.33 -29.57
C CYS A 503 -5.41 0.23 -28.15
N TYR A 504 -5.69 1.52 -27.92
CA TYR A 504 -5.64 2.11 -26.59
C TYR A 504 -6.58 1.38 -25.62
N GLY A 505 -6.05 0.88 -24.50
CA GLY A 505 -6.79 0.09 -23.52
C GLY A 505 -6.92 -1.41 -23.82
N ASN A 506 -6.24 -1.90 -24.87
CA ASN A 506 -6.28 -3.28 -25.38
C ASN A 506 -7.70 -3.88 -25.51
N PRO A 507 -8.38 -3.72 -26.65
CA PRO A 507 -9.74 -4.23 -26.88
C PRO A 507 -9.84 -5.76 -27.08
N CYS A 508 -8.73 -6.49 -27.04
CA CYS A 508 -8.69 -7.94 -27.23
C CYS A 508 -8.87 -8.68 -25.90
N ASN A 509 -9.73 -9.69 -25.88
CA ASN A 509 -10.02 -10.54 -24.73
C ASN A 509 -8.98 -11.67 -24.59
N ASN A 510 -9.03 -12.38 -23.45
CA ASN A 510 -8.26 -13.60 -23.17
C ASN A 510 -6.75 -13.48 -23.42
N GLY A 511 -6.18 -12.30 -23.17
CA GLY A 511 -4.74 -12.04 -23.37
C GLY A 511 -4.34 -11.80 -24.83
N GLY A 512 -5.30 -11.55 -25.72
CA GLY A 512 -5.06 -11.18 -27.12
C GLY A 512 -4.18 -9.93 -27.27
N THR A 513 -3.34 -9.93 -28.30
CA THR A 513 -2.48 -8.78 -28.63
C THR A 513 -3.13 -7.93 -29.71
N CYS A 514 -3.45 -6.68 -29.41
CA CYS A 514 -4.00 -5.73 -30.38
C CYS A 514 -2.94 -5.20 -31.34
N LYS A 515 -3.25 -5.16 -32.64
CA LYS A 515 -2.46 -4.47 -33.66
C LYS A 515 -3.34 -3.49 -34.44
N VAL A 516 -2.85 -2.26 -34.62
CA VAL A 516 -3.51 -1.26 -35.47
C VAL A 516 -3.35 -1.69 -36.93
N PHE A 517 -4.47 -1.79 -37.65
CA PHE A 517 -4.49 -2.25 -39.04
C PHE A 517 -4.65 -1.08 -40.02
N GLU A 518 -5.51 -0.11 -39.68
CA GLU A 518 -5.73 1.15 -40.41
C GLU A 518 -5.98 2.27 -39.37
N PRO A 519 -5.89 3.57 -39.73
CA PRO A 519 -6.24 4.65 -38.81
C PRO A 519 -7.66 4.47 -38.25
N GLY A 520 -7.77 4.17 -36.95
CA GLY A 520 -9.05 3.93 -36.28
C GLY A 520 -9.57 2.48 -36.33
N ARG A 521 -8.85 1.53 -36.93
CA ARG A 521 -9.20 0.10 -36.90
C ARG A 521 -8.09 -0.74 -36.27
N TYR A 522 -8.51 -1.77 -35.53
CA TYR A 522 -7.61 -2.74 -34.91
C TYR A 522 -7.94 -4.17 -35.34
N ALA A 523 -6.97 -5.06 -35.20
CA ALA A 523 -7.12 -6.50 -35.30
C ALA A 523 -6.47 -7.15 -34.09
N CYS A 524 -7.11 -8.20 -33.56
CA CYS A 524 -6.58 -8.96 -32.44
C CYS A 524 -5.80 -10.18 -32.94
N HIS A 525 -4.60 -10.37 -32.41
CA HIS A 525 -3.87 -11.62 -32.55
C HIS A 525 -4.15 -12.50 -31.35
N CYS A 526 -4.85 -13.61 -31.59
CA CYS A 526 -5.33 -14.47 -30.53
C CYS A 526 -4.26 -15.46 -30.07
N PRO A 527 -4.11 -15.66 -28.75
CA PRO A 527 -3.29 -16.72 -28.22
C PRO A 527 -3.88 -18.08 -28.61
N THR A 528 -3.04 -19.11 -28.62
CA THR A 528 -3.44 -20.48 -28.96
C THR A 528 -4.60 -20.94 -28.06
N GLY A 529 -5.62 -21.57 -28.65
CA GLY A 529 -6.85 -21.97 -27.96
C GLY A 529 -7.99 -20.96 -28.06
N PHE A 530 -7.77 -19.76 -28.58
CA PHE A 530 -8.82 -18.75 -28.75
C PHE A 530 -8.99 -18.29 -30.21
N GLU A 531 -10.22 -17.98 -30.58
CA GLU A 531 -10.61 -17.44 -31.88
C GLU A 531 -11.64 -16.29 -31.74
N GLY A 532 -12.04 -15.71 -32.87
CA GLY A 532 -12.95 -14.57 -32.92
C GLY A 532 -12.25 -13.23 -33.18
N GLY A 533 -13.04 -12.19 -33.43
CA GLY A 533 -12.52 -10.86 -33.81
C GLY A 533 -11.78 -10.13 -32.68
N ARG A 534 -12.05 -10.53 -31.44
CA ARG A 534 -11.43 -10.06 -30.20
C ARG A 534 -10.88 -11.20 -29.35
N CYS A 535 -10.71 -12.41 -29.91
CA CYS A 535 -10.28 -13.59 -29.15
C CYS A 535 -11.27 -13.98 -28.04
N GLU A 536 -12.56 -13.72 -28.27
CA GLU A 536 -13.64 -13.92 -27.33
C GLU A 536 -14.16 -15.36 -27.28
N VAL A 537 -13.80 -16.18 -28.27
CA VAL A 537 -14.28 -17.56 -28.40
C VAL A 537 -13.14 -18.51 -27.99
N ASN A 538 -13.41 -19.42 -27.06
CA ASN A 538 -12.53 -20.56 -26.81
C ASN A 538 -12.76 -21.61 -27.90
N ILE A 539 -11.69 -22.13 -28.48
CA ILE A 539 -11.76 -23.18 -29.50
C ILE A 539 -12.21 -24.47 -28.80
N ASP A 540 -13.28 -25.08 -29.29
CA ASP A 540 -13.84 -26.30 -28.71
C ASP A 540 -12.91 -27.50 -28.92
N ASP A 541 -12.17 -27.87 -27.87
CA ASP A 541 -11.26 -29.00 -27.84
C ASP A 541 -12.00 -30.35 -27.70
N CYS A 542 -13.32 -30.33 -27.45
CA CYS A 542 -14.15 -31.53 -27.36
C CYS A 542 -14.55 -32.11 -28.73
N VAL A 543 -14.26 -31.41 -29.83
CA VAL A 543 -14.49 -31.92 -31.19
C VAL A 543 -13.59 -33.14 -31.44
N ASN A 544 -14.21 -34.31 -31.62
CA ASN A 544 -13.52 -35.61 -31.71
C ASN A 544 -12.78 -36.04 -30.42
N ASN A 545 -13.33 -35.71 -29.26
CA ASN A 545 -12.83 -36.21 -27.98
C ASN A 545 -12.80 -37.74 -27.91
N LYS A 546 -11.94 -38.27 -27.04
CA LYS A 546 -11.78 -39.72 -26.79
C LYS A 546 -12.62 -40.22 -25.62
N CYS A 547 -13.50 -39.40 -25.04
CA CYS A 547 -14.28 -39.79 -23.87
C CYS A 547 -15.20 -40.99 -24.22
N ILE A 548 -15.11 -42.08 -23.46
CA ILE A 548 -15.90 -43.29 -23.69
C ILE A 548 -16.83 -43.61 -22.51
N ASN A 549 -17.63 -44.67 -22.65
CA ASN A 549 -18.57 -45.14 -21.61
C ASN A 549 -19.62 -44.11 -21.15
N GLY A 550 -20.05 -43.22 -22.05
CA GLY A 550 -21.06 -42.21 -21.76
C GLY A 550 -20.54 -41.02 -20.94
N ALA A 551 -19.23 -40.81 -20.90
CA ALA A 551 -18.62 -39.64 -20.29
C ALA A 551 -18.91 -38.35 -21.05
N THR A 552 -19.06 -37.25 -20.31
CA THR A 552 -19.28 -35.91 -20.87
C THR A 552 -17.94 -35.21 -21.05
N CYS A 553 -17.62 -34.80 -22.27
CA CYS A 553 -16.43 -34.00 -22.52
C CYS A 553 -16.60 -32.57 -21.97
N MET A 554 -15.60 -32.10 -21.25
CA MET A 554 -15.49 -30.75 -20.71
C MET A 554 -14.37 -30.03 -21.47
N ASP A 555 -14.75 -29.00 -22.21
CA ASP A 555 -13.85 -28.14 -22.98
C ASP A 555 -12.89 -27.37 -22.05
N GLY A 556 -11.67 -27.18 -22.49
CA GLY A 556 -10.61 -26.48 -21.78
C GLY A 556 -9.86 -25.54 -22.71
N ILE A 557 -8.71 -25.02 -22.29
CA ILE A 557 -7.89 -24.15 -23.15
C ILE A 557 -6.81 -25.03 -23.77
N THR A 558 -6.91 -25.34 -25.07
CA THR A 558 -6.03 -26.23 -25.84
C THR A 558 -6.02 -27.70 -25.39
N SER A 559 -6.99 -28.09 -24.58
CA SER A 559 -7.14 -29.43 -24.01
C SER A 559 -8.57 -29.66 -23.56
N TYR A 560 -9.00 -30.91 -23.46
CA TYR A 560 -10.30 -31.28 -22.92
C TYR A 560 -10.14 -32.32 -21.80
N SER A 561 -11.16 -32.45 -20.96
CA SER A 561 -11.22 -33.46 -19.90
C SER A 561 -12.54 -34.22 -19.93
N CYS A 562 -12.53 -35.50 -19.53
CA CYS A 562 -13.73 -36.33 -19.54
C CYS A 562 -14.34 -36.43 -18.14
N SER A 563 -15.58 -36.00 -17.98
CA SER A 563 -16.36 -36.19 -16.75
C SER A 563 -16.97 -37.58 -16.74
N CYS A 564 -16.42 -38.45 -15.88
CA CYS A 564 -16.82 -39.86 -15.84
C CYS A 564 -18.14 -40.08 -15.09
N PRO A 565 -19.06 -40.88 -15.63
CA PRO A 565 -20.26 -41.30 -14.92
C PRO A 565 -19.92 -42.26 -13.78
N ALA A 566 -20.81 -42.34 -12.79
CA ALA A 566 -20.63 -43.18 -11.60
C ALA A 566 -20.32 -44.64 -11.98
N GLY A 567 -19.22 -45.18 -11.45
CA GLY A 567 -18.75 -46.53 -11.77
C GLY A 567 -17.64 -46.60 -12.82
N TYR A 568 -17.19 -45.47 -13.38
CA TYR A 568 -16.06 -45.40 -14.31
C TYR A 568 -15.00 -44.39 -13.85
N ILE A 569 -13.72 -44.67 -14.17
CA ILE A 569 -12.54 -43.84 -13.89
C ILE A 569 -11.54 -43.92 -15.06
N GLY A 570 -10.53 -43.05 -15.07
CA GLY A 570 -9.52 -42.95 -16.13
C GLY A 570 -9.57 -41.59 -16.82
N GLU A 571 -8.54 -41.27 -17.61
CA GLU A 571 -8.44 -39.98 -18.33
C GLU A 571 -9.58 -39.81 -19.36
N TYR A 572 -10.00 -40.93 -19.96
CA TYR A 572 -11.09 -40.99 -20.93
C TYR A 572 -12.28 -41.84 -20.42
N CYS A 573 -12.32 -42.11 -19.11
CA CYS A 573 -13.34 -42.93 -18.44
C CYS A 573 -13.39 -44.39 -18.92
N GLU A 574 -12.23 -44.93 -19.29
CA GLU A 574 -12.09 -46.25 -19.90
C GLU A 574 -12.13 -47.41 -18.91
N LYS A 575 -11.90 -47.16 -17.60
CA LYS A 575 -11.82 -48.20 -16.58
C LYS A 575 -13.09 -48.25 -15.74
N LYS A 576 -13.64 -49.44 -15.54
CA LYS A 576 -14.77 -49.66 -14.63
C LYS A 576 -14.27 -49.79 -13.18
N ILE A 577 -14.89 -49.10 -12.24
CA ILE A 577 -14.58 -49.19 -10.81
C ILE A 577 -14.92 -50.60 -10.32
N ALA A 578 -13.93 -51.34 -9.84
CA ALA A 578 -14.14 -52.62 -9.19
C ALA A 578 -14.70 -52.38 -7.79
N PHE A 579 -15.99 -52.63 -7.60
CA PHE A 579 -16.56 -52.70 -6.26
C PHE A 579 -16.01 -53.95 -5.58
N CYS A 580 -15.40 -53.79 -4.40
CA CYS A 580 -14.83 -54.91 -3.65
C CYS A 580 -15.90 -55.98 -3.40
N SER A 581 -15.60 -57.22 -3.80
CA SER A 581 -16.37 -58.41 -3.46
C SER A 581 -15.85 -58.99 -2.14
N LYS A 582 -16.71 -58.91 -1.12
CA LYS A 582 -16.63 -59.47 0.25
C LYS A 582 -15.47 -59.05 1.15
#